data_AF-A0A1E7F9Q7-F1
#
_entry.id   AF-A0A1E7F9Q7-F1
#
_cell.length_a   1.000
_cell.length_b   1.000
_cell.length_c   1.000
_cell.angle_alpha   90.00
_cell.angle_beta   90.00
_cell.angle_gamma   90.00
#
_symmetry.space_group_name_H-M   'P 1'
#
loop_
_entity.id
_entity.type
_entity.pdbx_description
1 polymer ?
#
loop_
_entity_poly.entity_id
_entity_poly.type
_entity_poly.pdbx_seq_one_letter_code
_entity_poly.pdbx_strand_id
1 'polypeptide(L)'
;MTSITASTTTGTNTTTTSVVLVQQQRQQQQQRQQQQLFIQNNHNSFPIQLKSKKLYEQGQRLQKQKCYTKAIHKYLRGAEMTGCLHCIFDYIELLRFVHKNKNKNKKTTTTTSTINHLILPWLLEGAIRGHLYSIIRLYLSCYTEALPSQAHALIEYWLKMEQSLYPNLDDNQNNTTNNNNTGTIKAGRQKAKKTVVSSCPICYKTDDDLSDDDDDEDSTSNDNNDNDGGDDGGSSTSTQGMTKTKTKTKAKLKQCMGCQMYCYFSEECQTTHWIQQNHRNECKMIQLLQKYHKPYSKEIYQNQIINIIAAPTSSIQQQQQQQQQHREREHVDKNNNRLQILRDKLGLNRPKIDYEELVLLLSTDNDNHNNDNSDRRRHYLVARQDGTVHIGSTPNVI
;
A
#
# COMPACT_ATOMS: atom_id res chain seq x y z
N MET A 1 4.81 51.19 -82.09
CA MET A 1 4.26 51.60 -80.78
C MET A 1 3.91 50.33 -80.02
N THR A 2 4.75 49.95 -79.06
CA THR A 2 4.61 48.69 -78.32
C THR A 2 5.21 48.90 -76.94
N SER A 3 4.38 49.30 -75.99
CA SER A 3 4.79 49.52 -74.60
C SER A 3 4.71 48.21 -73.83
N ILE A 4 5.86 47.74 -73.33
CA ILE A 4 5.93 46.59 -72.43
C ILE A 4 6.15 47.14 -71.01
N THR A 5 5.13 47.06 -70.17
CA THR A 5 5.21 47.39 -68.75
C THR A 5 5.71 46.19 -67.96
N ALA A 6 6.93 46.28 -67.42
CA ALA A 6 7.45 45.34 -66.45
C ALA A 6 7.07 45.78 -65.02
N SER A 7 6.30 44.96 -64.31
CA SER A 7 5.95 45.18 -62.90
C SER A 7 6.93 44.48 -61.97
N THR A 8 7.80 45.24 -61.32
CA THR A 8 8.73 44.72 -60.30
C THR A 8 8.07 44.72 -58.92
N THR A 9 7.67 43.56 -58.42
CA THR A 9 7.17 43.39 -57.04
C THR A 9 8.22 42.75 -56.13
N THR A 10 8.94 43.58 -55.38
CA THR A 10 9.90 43.17 -54.34
C THR A 10 9.30 43.39 -52.94
N GLY A 11 8.74 42.34 -52.34
CA GLY A 11 7.98 42.41 -51.08
C GLY A 11 8.50 41.53 -49.93
N THR A 12 9.23 42.16 -49.02
CA THR A 12 9.08 42.04 -47.54
C THR A 12 8.59 40.70 -46.93
N ASN A 13 9.42 39.64 -46.94
CA ASN A 13 9.10 38.36 -46.25
C ASN A 13 10.00 38.01 -45.05
N THR A 14 11.01 38.83 -44.70
CA THR A 14 12.01 38.49 -43.68
C THR A 14 11.63 38.79 -42.22
N THR A 15 10.71 39.73 -41.97
CA THR A 15 10.39 40.17 -40.59
C THR A 15 9.50 39.19 -39.82
N THR A 16 8.60 38.48 -40.49
CA THR A 16 7.60 37.61 -39.84
C THR A 16 8.23 36.40 -39.14
N THR A 17 9.31 35.85 -39.71
CA THR A 17 9.97 34.62 -39.22
C THR A 17 10.65 34.81 -37.86
N SER A 18 11.21 36.00 -37.58
CA SER A 18 11.93 36.25 -36.31
C SER A 18 10.99 36.32 -35.11
N VAL A 19 9.81 36.91 -35.28
CA VAL A 19 8.80 37.06 -34.22
C VAL A 19 8.29 35.68 -33.75
N VAL A 20 8.01 34.79 -34.71
CA VAL A 20 7.56 33.41 -34.41
C VAL A 20 8.62 32.62 -33.64
N LEU A 21 9.88 32.70 -34.04
CA LEU A 21 11.01 32.03 -33.39
C LEU A 21 11.22 32.50 -31.94
N VAL A 22 11.19 33.83 -31.70
CA VAL A 22 11.31 34.40 -30.35
C VAL A 22 10.13 33.99 -29.47
N GLN A 23 8.91 33.95 -30.01
CA GLN A 23 7.72 33.53 -29.26
C GLN A 23 7.77 32.04 -28.90
N GLN A 24 8.20 31.17 -29.82
CA GLN A 24 8.40 29.74 -29.57
C GLN A 24 9.49 29.50 -28.51
N GLN A 25 10.60 30.23 -28.57
CA GLN A 25 11.69 30.11 -27.60
C GLN A 25 11.26 30.54 -26.19
N ARG A 26 10.46 31.62 -26.07
CA ARG A 26 9.86 32.04 -24.79
C ARG A 26 8.91 30.99 -24.21
N GLN A 27 8.05 30.39 -25.03
CA GLN A 27 7.17 29.29 -24.59
C GLN A 27 7.97 28.08 -24.08
N GLN A 28 9.01 27.67 -24.81
CA GLN A 28 9.87 26.55 -24.40
C GLN A 28 10.65 26.85 -23.12
N GLN A 29 11.07 28.11 -22.89
CA GLN A 29 11.71 28.53 -21.65
C GLN A 29 10.73 28.53 -20.46
N GLN A 30 9.48 28.98 -20.65
CA GLN A 30 8.44 28.90 -19.62
C GLN A 30 8.11 27.44 -19.26
N GLN A 31 8.02 26.54 -20.25
CA GLN A 31 7.83 25.11 -20.01
C GLN A 31 8.99 24.51 -19.20
N ARG A 32 10.24 24.82 -19.56
CA ARG A 32 11.43 24.39 -18.78
C ARG A 32 11.41 24.91 -17.34
N GLN A 33 11.03 26.18 -17.12
CA GLN A 33 10.91 26.73 -15.76
C GLN A 33 9.79 26.05 -14.94
N GLN A 34 8.64 25.76 -15.56
CA GLN A 34 7.57 25.01 -14.88
C GLN A 34 7.99 23.58 -14.54
N GLN A 35 8.71 22.90 -15.43
CA GLN A 35 9.28 21.57 -15.16
C GLN A 35 10.34 21.61 -14.04
N GLN A 36 11.21 22.63 -14.02
CA GLN A 36 12.21 22.79 -12.96
C GLN A 36 11.58 23.09 -11.60
N LEU A 37 10.56 23.95 -11.54
CA LEU A 37 9.80 24.21 -10.31
C LEU A 37 9.02 22.97 -9.82
N PHE A 38 8.60 22.10 -10.73
CA PHE A 38 8.01 20.80 -10.39
C PHE A 38 9.05 19.83 -9.79
N ILE A 39 10.26 19.77 -10.38
CA ILE A 39 11.34 18.88 -9.92
C ILE A 39 11.96 19.35 -8.58
N GLN A 40 12.08 20.65 -8.35
CA GLN A 40 12.72 21.21 -7.14
C GLN A 40 11.84 21.15 -5.88
N ASN A 41 10.52 20.97 -6.02
CA ASN A 41 9.67 20.71 -4.87
C ASN A 41 9.79 19.23 -4.47
N ASN A 42 10.78 18.92 -3.61
CA ASN A 42 10.97 17.72 -2.78
C ASN A 42 10.29 16.41 -3.24
N HIS A 43 11.03 15.30 -3.35
CA HIS A 43 10.60 13.98 -3.86
C HIS A 43 9.27 13.34 -3.35
N ASN A 44 8.59 13.94 -2.38
CA ASN A 44 7.25 13.56 -1.88
C ASN A 44 6.12 14.56 -2.24
N SER A 45 6.40 15.65 -2.96
CA SER A 45 5.49 16.80 -3.10
C SER A 45 4.46 16.58 -4.19
N PHE A 46 3.49 15.68 -3.94
CA PHE A 46 2.33 15.50 -4.82
C PHE A 46 1.61 16.83 -5.03
N PRO A 47 1.62 17.41 -6.24
CA PRO A 47 1.17 18.78 -6.39
C PRO A 47 -0.32 18.94 -6.03
N ILE A 48 -0.62 20.09 -5.43
CA ILE A 48 -1.94 20.34 -4.88
C ILE A 48 -2.84 20.92 -5.98
N GLN A 49 -3.90 20.19 -6.35
CA GLN A 49 -4.89 20.69 -7.32
C GLN A 49 -5.44 22.05 -6.88
N LEU A 50 -5.66 22.97 -7.82
CA LEU A 50 -6.02 24.36 -7.50
C LEU A 50 -7.25 24.48 -6.58
N LYS A 51 -8.25 23.61 -6.75
CA LYS A 51 -9.45 23.55 -5.90
C LYS A 51 -9.11 23.14 -4.45
N SER A 52 -8.25 22.15 -4.25
CA SER A 52 -7.84 21.71 -2.91
C SER A 52 -6.75 22.57 -2.30
N LYS A 53 -5.96 23.31 -3.08
CA LYS A 53 -4.96 24.26 -2.59
C LYS A 53 -5.58 25.29 -1.64
N LYS A 54 -6.73 25.86 -2.01
CA LYS A 54 -7.47 26.79 -1.14
C LYS A 54 -7.95 26.12 0.17
N LEU A 55 -8.37 24.87 0.13
CA LEU A 55 -8.80 24.11 1.32
C LEU A 55 -7.63 23.75 2.23
N TYR A 56 -6.52 23.30 1.65
CA TYR A 56 -5.27 22.98 2.32
C TYR A 56 -4.68 24.21 3.03
N GLU A 57 -4.52 25.32 2.31
CA GLU A 57 -4.04 26.58 2.90
C GLU A 57 -4.95 27.10 4.03
N GLN A 58 -6.28 26.93 3.90
CA GLN A 58 -7.21 27.26 4.98
C GLN A 58 -6.99 26.34 6.20
N GLY A 59 -6.82 25.04 5.99
CA GLY A 59 -6.48 24.09 7.06
C GLY A 59 -5.19 24.48 7.78
N GLN A 60 -4.12 24.79 7.04
CA GLN A 60 -2.83 25.21 7.61
C GLN A 60 -2.93 26.50 8.42
N ARG A 61 -3.68 27.51 7.94
CA ARG A 61 -3.91 28.76 8.68
C ARG A 61 -4.66 28.48 10.00
N LEU A 62 -5.71 27.67 9.95
CA LEU A 62 -6.48 27.27 11.15
C LEU A 62 -5.65 26.45 12.14
N GLN A 63 -4.79 25.55 11.66
CA GLN A 63 -3.88 24.77 12.49
C GLN A 63 -2.84 25.64 13.20
N LYS A 64 -2.27 26.65 12.50
CA LYS A 64 -1.39 27.66 13.11
C LYS A 64 -2.12 28.48 14.19
N GLN A 65 -3.41 28.76 13.98
CA GLN A 65 -4.30 29.40 14.97
C GLN A 65 -4.81 28.44 16.07
N LYS A 66 -4.28 27.22 16.16
CA LYS A 66 -4.70 26.15 17.11
C LYS A 66 -6.19 25.76 17.01
N CYS A 67 -6.88 26.14 15.93
CA CYS A 67 -8.30 25.86 15.66
C CYS A 67 -8.49 24.45 15.07
N TYR A 68 -7.99 23.42 15.76
CA TYR A 68 -7.76 22.10 15.19
C TYR A 68 -9.02 21.43 14.59
N THR A 69 -10.19 21.52 15.24
CA THR A 69 -11.44 20.96 14.70
C THR A 69 -11.80 21.56 13.34
N LYS A 70 -11.63 22.88 13.18
CA LYS A 70 -11.88 23.57 11.90
C LYS A 70 -10.83 23.20 10.85
N ALA A 71 -9.57 23.02 11.25
CA ALA A 71 -8.50 22.58 10.35
C ALA A 71 -8.74 21.16 9.84
N ILE A 72 -9.06 20.20 10.73
CA ILE A 72 -9.42 18.81 10.39
C ILE A 72 -10.55 18.80 9.35
N HIS A 73 -11.61 19.58 9.54
CA HIS A 73 -12.71 19.67 8.56
C HIS A 73 -12.26 20.22 7.19
N LYS A 74 -11.32 21.17 7.14
CA LYS A 74 -10.80 21.70 5.86
C LYS A 74 -9.94 20.68 5.13
N TYR A 75 -9.10 19.94 5.85
CA TYR A 75 -8.30 18.86 5.29
C TYR A 75 -9.19 17.71 4.81
N LEU A 76 -10.13 17.23 5.65
CA LEU A 76 -11.12 16.21 5.26
C LEU A 76 -11.85 16.61 3.98
N ARG A 77 -12.34 17.85 3.88
CA ARG A 77 -13.05 18.31 2.69
C ARG A 77 -12.16 18.36 1.43
N GLY A 78 -10.88 18.68 1.59
CA GLY A 78 -9.90 18.61 0.50
C GLY A 78 -9.63 17.17 0.05
N ALA A 79 -9.53 16.25 1.01
CA ALA A 79 -9.38 14.82 0.77
C ALA A 79 -10.60 14.25 0.02
N GLU A 80 -11.82 14.47 0.51
CA GLU A 80 -13.09 14.07 -0.12
C GLU A 80 -13.24 14.61 -1.56
N MET A 81 -13.12 15.94 -1.74
CA MET A 81 -13.50 16.60 -2.99
C MET A 81 -12.53 16.36 -4.16
N THR A 82 -11.29 15.96 -3.87
CA THR A 82 -10.21 15.92 -4.89
C THR A 82 -9.24 14.75 -4.74
N GLY A 83 -9.29 14.01 -3.62
CA GLY A 83 -8.25 13.05 -3.28
C GLY A 83 -6.89 13.70 -3.00
N CYS A 84 -6.88 14.94 -2.52
CA CYS A 84 -5.65 15.69 -2.28
C CYS A 84 -4.79 14.99 -1.21
N LEU A 85 -3.66 14.46 -1.62
CA LEU A 85 -2.74 13.70 -0.75
C LEU A 85 -2.18 14.52 0.41
N HIS A 86 -1.86 15.79 0.17
CA HIS A 86 -1.49 16.74 1.22
C HIS A 86 -2.60 16.93 2.27
N CYS A 87 -3.86 17.01 1.84
CA CYS A 87 -5.00 17.08 2.76
C CYS A 87 -5.24 15.76 3.50
N ILE A 88 -5.07 14.61 2.83
CA ILE A 88 -5.15 13.28 3.44
C ILE A 88 -4.11 13.14 4.56
N PHE A 89 -2.86 13.51 4.27
CA PHE A 89 -1.74 13.49 5.22
C PHE A 89 -2.00 14.39 6.43
N ASP A 90 -2.29 15.67 6.23
CA ASP A 90 -2.50 16.62 7.33
C ASP A 90 -3.76 16.31 8.13
N TYR A 91 -4.80 15.74 7.50
CA TYR A 91 -5.97 15.20 8.21
C TYR A 91 -5.56 14.08 9.18
N ILE A 92 -4.80 13.08 8.70
CA ILE A 92 -4.37 11.93 9.50
C ILE A 92 -3.49 12.37 10.68
N GLU A 93 -2.42 13.12 10.42
CA GLU A 93 -1.49 13.50 11.49
C GLU A 93 -2.12 14.49 12.48
N LEU A 94 -3.00 15.40 12.03
CA LEU A 94 -3.73 16.28 12.96
C LEU A 94 -4.78 15.53 13.79
N LEU A 95 -5.49 14.55 13.22
CA LEU A 95 -6.42 13.70 13.97
C LEU A 95 -5.67 12.92 15.05
N ARG A 96 -4.50 12.34 14.72
CA ARG A 96 -3.60 11.66 15.67
C ARG A 96 -3.12 12.59 16.78
N PHE A 97 -2.71 13.81 16.44
CA PHE A 97 -2.28 14.81 17.41
C PHE A 97 -3.40 15.18 18.39
N VAL A 98 -4.61 15.49 17.90
CA VAL A 98 -5.76 15.87 18.75
C VAL A 98 -6.13 14.71 19.69
N HIS A 99 -6.21 13.49 19.17
CA HIS A 99 -6.54 12.31 19.94
C HIS A 99 -5.47 11.97 21.00
N LYS A 100 -4.17 12.04 20.64
CA LYS A 100 -3.06 11.87 21.59
C LYS A 100 -3.13 12.88 22.73
N ASN A 101 -3.49 14.14 22.44
CA ASN A 101 -3.61 15.16 23.48
C ASN A 101 -4.85 14.98 24.37
N LYS A 102 -6.01 14.60 23.82
CA LYS A 102 -7.20 14.24 24.63
C LYS A 102 -6.89 13.13 25.64
N ASN A 103 -6.05 12.16 25.28
CA ASN A 103 -5.77 10.99 26.09
C ASN A 103 -4.62 11.16 27.09
N LYS A 104 -3.81 12.23 27.02
CA LYS A 104 -2.76 12.49 28.03
C LYS A 104 -3.29 12.56 29.46
N ASN A 105 -4.55 12.96 29.63
CA ASN A 105 -5.20 13.08 30.94
C ASN A 105 -5.93 11.79 31.36
N LYS A 106 -6.06 10.79 30.49
CA LYS A 106 -6.75 9.52 30.76
C LYS A 106 -5.72 8.39 30.82
N LYS A 107 -5.48 7.81 32.01
CA LYS A 107 -4.51 6.70 32.24
C LYS A 107 -4.86 5.37 31.51
N THR A 108 -5.86 5.35 30.65
CA THR A 108 -6.36 4.16 29.95
C THR A 108 -5.60 3.90 28.65
N THR A 109 -4.98 2.72 28.52
CA THR A 109 -4.18 2.29 27.36
C THR A 109 -5.00 1.94 26.11
N THR A 110 -6.31 1.79 26.22
CA THR A 110 -7.18 1.18 25.19
C THR A 110 -7.44 2.05 23.95
N THR A 111 -7.03 3.33 23.95
CA THR A 111 -7.52 4.32 22.97
C THR A 111 -6.86 4.25 21.59
N THR A 112 -5.64 3.71 21.44
CA THR A 112 -4.93 3.72 20.15
C THR A 112 -5.69 2.99 19.03
N SER A 113 -6.42 1.92 19.36
CA SER A 113 -7.23 1.15 18.39
C SER A 113 -8.29 2.02 17.68
N THR A 114 -9.04 2.84 18.41
CA THR A 114 -10.18 3.61 17.87
C THR A 114 -9.74 4.60 16.79
N ILE A 115 -8.57 5.24 16.93
CA ILE A 115 -8.09 6.17 15.91
C ILE A 115 -7.53 5.45 14.68
N ASN A 116 -6.92 4.27 14.84
CA ASN A 116 -6.40 3.48 13.72
C ASN A 116 -7.54 3.13 12.75
N HIS A 117 -8.74 2.83 13.25
CA HIS A 117 -9.95 2.64 12.44
C HIS A 117 -10.38 3.86 11.62
N LEU A 118 -10.22 5.07 12.17
CA LEU A 118 -10.58 6.32 11.48
C LEU A 118 -9.56 6.71 10.41
N ILE A 119 -8.26 6.43 10.61
CA ILE A 119 -7.20 6.80 9.67
C ILE A 119 -6.92 5.73 8.60
N LEU A 120 -7.21 4.45 8.87
CA LEU A 120 -6.91 3.33 7.96
C LEU A 120 -7.50 3.53 6.53
N PRO A 121 -8.78 3.95 6.34
CA PRO A 121 -9.32 4.20 5.00
C PRO A 121 -8.55 5.28 4.23
N TRP A 122 -8.14 6.35 4.93
CA TRP A 122 -7.39 7.47 4.34
C TRP A 122 -5.93 7.12 4.07
N LEU A 123 -5.33 6.28 4.91
CA LEU A 123 -4.03 5.68 4.68
C LEU A 123 -4.03 4.75 3.47
N LEU A 124 -5.07 3.91 3.31
CA LEU A 124 -5.27 3.08 2.11
C LEU A 124 -5.45 3.94 0.85
N GLU A 125 -6.36 4.92 0.87
CA GLU A 125 -6.57 5.83 -0.27
C GLU A 125 -5.28 6.57 -0.66
N GLY A 126 -4.49 7.04 0.32
CA GLY A 126 -3.20 7.66 0.07
C GLY A 126 -2.17 6.68 -0.52
N ALA A 127 -2.11 5.45 -0.01
CA ALA A 127 -1.16 4.43 -0.47
C ALA A 127 -1.48 3.89 -1.88
N ILE A 128 -2.77 3.70 -2.20
CA ILE A 128 -3.26 3.33 -3.54
C ILE A 128 -2.88 4.40 -4.58
N ARG A 129 -2.83 5.67 -4.16
CA ARG A 129 -2.38 6.80 -4.97
C ARG A 129 -0.86 6.92 -5.09
N GLY A 130 -0.10 6.07 -4.38
CA GLY A 130 1.36 6.08 -4.36
C GLY A 130 2.00 7.00 -3.31
N HIS A 131 1.23 7.56 -2.37
CA HIS A 131 1.78 8.48 -1.38
C HIS A 131 2.69 7.76 -0.38
N LEU A 132 4.00 8.00 -0.48
CA LEU A 132 5.05 7.36 0.32
C LEU A 132 4.73 7.34 1.82
N TYR A 133 4.35 8.47 2.41
CA TYR A 133 4.07 8.52 3.84
C TYR A 133 2.82 7.72 4.24
N SER A 134 1.82 7.63 3.36
CA SER A 134 0.63 6.81 3.62
C SER A 134 0.98 5.32 3.57
N ILE A 135 1.83 4.91 2.63
CA ILE A 135 2.44 3.56 2.59
C ILE A 135 3.20 3.27 3.90
N ILE A 136 4.07 4.20 4.32
CA ILE A 136 4.87 4.05 5.54
C ILE A 136 4.00 3.96 6.80
N ARG A 137 2.96 4.79 6.90
CA ARG A 137 2.04 4.80 8.05
C ARG A 137 1.09 3.60 8.08
N LEU A 138 0.67 3.06 6.92
CA LEU A 138 -0.07 1.78 6.87
C LEU A 138 0.72 0.67 7.54
N TYR A 139 1.99 0.48 7.17
CA TYR A 139 2.77 -0.60 7.74
C TYR A 139 3.08 -0.32 9.23
N LEU A 140 3.61 0.85 9.58
CA LEU A 140 4.04 1.19 10.94
C LEU A 140 2.92 1.36 11.98
N SER A 141 1.73 1.78 11.59
CA SER A 141 0.67 2.18 12.53
C SER A 141 -0.66 1.46 12.32
N CYS A 142 -0.75 0.57 11.33
CA CYS A 142 -1.93 -0.27 11.16
C CYS A 142 -1.58 -1.76 11.12
N TYR A 143 -0.54 -2.17 10.37
CA TYR A 143 -0.25 -3.60 10.17
C TYR A 143 0.74 -4.21 11.18
N THR A 144 1.76 -3.46 11.65
CA THR A 144 2.66 -3.94 12.71
C THR A 144 2.04 -3.91 14.10
N GLU A 145 1.03 -3.06 14.30
CA GLU A 145 0.24 -2.96 15.55
C GLU A 145 -1.05 -3.81 15.49
N ALA A 146 -1.27 -4.59 14.42
CA ALA A 146 -2.46 -5.43 14.27
C ALA A 146 -2.40 -6.65 15.21
N LEU A 147 -3.55 -6.96 15.81
CA LEU A 147 -3.80 -8.16 16.62
C LEU A 147 -4.99 -8.94 16.01
N PRO A 148 -5.05 -10.27 16.15
CA PRO A 148 -4.12 -11.13 16.90
C PRO A 148 -2.79 -11.42 16.18
N SER A 149 -2.72 -11.19 14.86
CA SER A 149 -1.51 -11.43 14.06
C SER A 149 -1.09 -10.18 13.29
N GLN A 150 0.23 -9.98 13.15
CA GLN A 150 0.79 -8.93 12.30
C GLN A 150 0.53 -9.29 10.83
N ALA A 151 0.01 -8.33 10.07
CA ALA A 151 -0.38 -8.54 8.68
C ALA A 151 0.84 -8.48 7.74
N HIS A 152 1.72 -9.49 7.85
CA HIS A 152 3.02 -9.49 7.20
C HIS A 152 2.95 -9.53 5.66
N ALA A 153 1.98 -10.24 5.07
CA ALA A 153 1.80 -10.27 3.63
C ALA A 153 1.37 -8.90 3.09
N LEU A 154 0.56 -8.15 3.85
CA LEU A 154 0.23 -6.75 3.54
C LEU A 154 1.44 -5.83 3.71
N ILE A 155 2.24 -6.00 4.76
CA ILE A 155 3.50 -5.26 4.93
C ILE A 155 4.42 -5.48 3.72
N GLU A 156 4.68 -6.73 3.29
CA GLU A 156 5.53 -6.98 2.12
C GLU A 156 4.91 -6.44 0.82
N TYR A 157 3.58 -6.52 0.64
CA TYR A 157 2.91 -5.94 -0.53
C TYR A 157 3.19 -4.43 -0.65
N TRP A 158 3.03 -3.69 0.45
CA TRP A 158 3.21 -2.24 0.46
C TRP A 158 4.69 -1.83 0.34
N LEU A 159 5.62 -2.55 0.98
CA LEU A 159 7.07 -2.34 0.78
C LEU A 159 7.52 -2.63 -0.65
N LYS A 160 6.91 -3.62 -1.33
CA LYS A 160 7.18 -3.90 -2.75
C LYS A 160 6.62 -2.81 -3.67
N MET A 161 5.48 -2.21 -3.32
CA MET A 161 4.92 -1.06 -4.01
C MET A 161 5.80 0.19 -3.88
N GLU A 162 6.26 0.51 -2.67
CA GLU A 162 7.20 1.60 -2.39
C GLU A 162 8.45 1.51 -3.27
N GLN A 163 9.13 0.36 -3.27
CA GLN A 163 10.33 0.15 -4.09
C GLN A 163 10.06 0.25 -5.60
N SER A 164 8.86 -0.09 -6.07
CA SER A 164 8.49 0.06 -7.48
C SER A 164 8.17 1.50 -7.88
N LEU A 165 7.82 2.37 -6.92
CA LEU A 165 7.52 3.79 -7.16
C LEU A 165 8.78 4.65 -6.98
N TYR A 166 9.68 4.26 -6.09
CA TYR A 166 10.84 5.04 -5.67
C TYR A 166 12.16 4.24 -5.69
N PRO A 167 12.58 3.69 -6.84
CA PRO A 167 13.75 2.79 -6.92
C PRO A 167 15.08 3.43 -6.49
N ASN A 168 15.19 4.76 -6.56
CA ASN A 168 16.44 5.50 -6.35
C ASN A 168 16.57 6.11 -4.93
N LEU A 169 15.62 5.84 -4.00
CA LEU A 169 15.68 6.44 -2.66
C LEU A 169 16.86 5.93 -1.82
N ASP A 170 17.23 4.66 -1.99
CA ASP A 170 18.28 4.03 -1.19
C ASP A 170 19.69 4.57 -1.52
N ASP A 171 19.93 5.01 -2.75
CA ASP A 171 21.29 5.35 -3.21
C ASP A 171 21.79 6.67 -2.58
N ASN A 172 20.87 7.59 -2.26
CA ASN A 172 21.20 8.88 -1.64
C ASN A 172 21.36 8.83 -0.11
N GLN A 173 20.84 7.80 0.58
CA GLN A 173 20.92 7.74 2.06
C GLN A 173 22.28 7.27 2.59
N ASN A 174 23.10 6.62 1.76
CA ASN A 174 24.41 6.07 2.18
C ASN A 174 25.43 7.14 2.61
N ASN A 175 25.24 8.42 2.23
CA ASN A 175 26.14 9.52 2.60
C ASN A 175 25.71 10.28 3.88
N THR A 176 24.62 9.92 4.55
CA THR A 176 24.13 10.68 5.72
C THR A 176 23.47 9.80 6.78
N THR A 177 24.22 8.85 7.36
CA THR A 177 23.86 8.37 8.70
C THR A 177 25.08 8.10 9.59
N ASN A 178 25.28 9.00 10.54
CA ASN A 178 26.03 8.70 11.76
C ASN A 178 25.01 8.14 12.78
N ASN A 179 25.26 6.94 13.31
CA ASN A 179 24.54 6.23 14.38
C ASN A 179 23.11 6.69 14.77
N ASN A 180 22.08 5.92 14.38
CA ASN A 180 20.94 5.53 15.25
C ASN A 180 19.95 4.56 14.55
N ASN A 181 20.13 3.25 14.74
CA ASN A 181 19.18 2.11 14.69
C ASN A 181 17.97 2.02 13.70
N THR A 182 17.69 2.97 12.82
CA THR A 182 16.71 2.80 11.74
C THR A 182 17.37 2.03 10.60
N GLY A 183 17.30 0.70 10.66
CA GLY A 183 17.72 -0.16 9.55
C GLY A 183 17.02 0.26 8.26
N THR A 184 17.77 0.25 7.14
CA THR A 184 17.28 0.75 5.85
C THR A 184 15.99 0.04 5.42
N ILE A 185 15.18 0.69 4.58
CA ILE A 185 13.92 0.12 4.07
C ILE A 185 14.18 -1.23 3.37
N LYS A 186 15.30 -1.34 2.65
CA LYS A 186 15.85 -2.60 2.14
C LYS A 186 16.01 -3.68 3.22
N ALA A 187 16.64 -3.38 4.35
CA ALA A 187 16.81 -4.33 5.46
C ALA A 187 15.47 -4.71 6.11
N GLY A 188 14.56 -3.74 6.29
CA GLY A 188 13.20 -3.99 6.77
C GLY A 188 12.42 -4.97 5.86
N ARG A 189 12.47 -4.77 4.54
CA ARG A 189 11.86 -5.68 3.57
C ARG A 189 12.54 -7.05 3.57
N GLN A 190 13.87 -7.12 3.62
CA GLN A 190 14.58 -8.42 3.67
C GLN A 190 14.21 -9.21 4.92
N LYS A 191 14.08 -8.55 6.08
CA LYS A 191 13.61 -9.17 7.31
C LYS A 191 12.17 -9.70 7.16
N ALA A 192 11.23 -8.85 6.73
CA ALA A 192 9.84 -9.26 6.53
C ALA A 192 9.71 -10.44 5.54
N LYS A 193 10.39 -10.37 4.39
CA LYS A 193 10.36 -11.43 3.38
C LYS A 193 10.91 -12.76 3.92
N LYS A 194 12.02 -12.73 4.67
CA LYS A 194 12.55 -13.94 5.32
C LYS A 194 11.49 -14.53 6.26
N THR A 195 10.97 -13.73 7.20
CA THR A 195 9.95 -14.16 8.17
C THR A 195 8.68 -14.74 7.54
N VAL A 196 8.26 -14.26 6.36
CA VAL A 196 7.02 -14.70 5.70
C VAL A 196 7.20 -15.94 4.82
N VAL A 197 8.35 -16.05 4.14
CA VAL A 197 8.53 -17.00 3.04
C VAL A 197 9.37 -18.22 3.44
N SER A 198 10.26 -18.12 4.44
CA SER A 198 11.18 -19.22 4.78
C SER A 198 10.74 -20.10 5.95
N SER A 199 9.60 -19.83 6.61
CA SER A 199 9.10 -20.67 7.69
C SER A 199 7.56 -20.72 7.75
N CYS A 200 7.05 -21.79 8.36
CA CYS A 200 5.63 -21.94 8.66
C CYS A 200 5.22 -20.98 9.81
N PRO A 201 4.19 -20.13 9.67
CA PRO A 201 3.81 -19.15 10.69
C PRO A 201 3.19 -19.77 11.96
N ILE A 202 2.91 -21.09 11.96
CA ILE A 202 2.33 -21.82 13.11
C ILE A 202 3.38 -22.65 13.85
N CYS A 203 4.15 -23.48 13.15
CA CYS A 203 5.11 -24.39 13.75
C CYS A 203 6.58 -23.95 13.59
N TYR A 204 6.84 -22.79 12.98
CA TYR A 204 8.15 -22.18 12.72
C TYR A 204 9.15 -23.00 11.88
N LYS A 205 8.85 -24.26 11.56
CA LYS A 205 9.65 -25.11 10.66
C LYS A 205 9.90 -24.44 9.30
N THR A 206 11.15 -24.55 8.86
CA THR A 206 11.71 -24.09 7.59
C THR A 206 11.76 -25.23 6.56
N ASP A 207 12.23 -24.95 5.34
CA ASP A 207 12.59 -26.01 4.37
C ASP A 207 13.89 -26.76 4.78
N ASP A 208 14.69 -26.21 5.71
CA ASP A 208 15.93 -26.82 6.19
C ASP A 208 15.65 -27.84 7.33
N ASP A 209 14.62 -27.62 8.17
CA ASP A 209 14.15 -28.55 9.23
C ASP A 209 13.47 -29.84 8.70
N LEU A 210 13.77 -30.19 7.45
CA LEU A 210 13.22 -31.30 6.68
C LEU A 210 14.32 -32.20 6.08
N SER A 211 15.59 -31.95 6.40
CA SER A 211 16.71 -32.72 5.85
C SER A 211 17.01 -34.01 6.60
N ASP A 212 17.28 -33.96 7.91
CA ASP A 212 18.13 -34.98 8.55
C ASP A 212 17.57 -35.49 9.91
N ASP A 213 17.02 -36.71 9.91
CA ASP A 213 16.73 -37.55 11.10
C ASP A 213 16.83 -39.07 10.76
N ASP A 214 17.25 -39.44 9.53
CA ASP A 214 17.37 -40.82 9.02
C ASP A 214 18.84 -41.20 8.69
N ASP A 215 19.82 -40.45 9.18
CA ASP A 215 21.19 -40.97 9.24
C ASP A 215 21.23 -41.98 10.40
N ASP A 216 20.78 -43.20 10.10
CA ASP A 216 20.89 -44.37 10.97
C ASP A 216 22.34 -44.43 11.47
N GLU A 217 22.53 -44.22 12.77
CA GLU A 217 23.71 -44.75 13.45
C GLU A 217 23.65 -46.27 13.30
N ASP A 218 24.29 -46.78 12.24
CA ASP A 218 24.68 -48.19 12.10
C ASP A 218 25.78 -48.50 13.12
N SER A 219 25.42 -48.32 14.39
CA SER A 219 26.08 -48.82 15.58
C SER A 219 25.90 -50.33 15.60
N THR A 220 26.53 -50.99 14.63
CA THR A 220 26.92 -52.40 14.72
C THR A 220 27.88 -52.52 15.91
N SER A 221 27.30 -52.60 17.10
CA SER A 221 27.97 -53.11 18.29
C SER A 221 28.39 -54.54 17.99
N ASN A 222 29.65 -54.68 17.60
CA ASN A 222 30.28 -55.92 17.19
C ASN A 222 30.57 -56.78 18.43
N ASP A 223 29.51 -57.23 19.10
CA ASP A 223 29.57 -58.17 20.20
C ASP A 223 29.66 -59.60 19.63
N ASN A 224 30.83 -60.20 19.79
CA ASN A 224 31.13 -61.57 19.37
C ASN A 224 30.19 -62.57 20.07
N ASN A 225 29.82 -63.65 19.36
CA ASN A 225 30.05 -65.00 19.89
C ASN A 225 29.89 -66.09 18.82
N ASP A 226 30.63 -67.16 19.03
CA ASP A 226 30.69 -68.35 18.17
C ASP A 226 29.36 -69.15 18.19
N ASN A 227 29.05 -69.83 17.09
CA ASN A 227 28.88 -71.28 17.16
C ASN A 227 28.93 -72.03 15.83
N ASP A 228 29.52 -73.20 15.97
CA ASP A 228 29.80 -74.32 15.09
C ASP A 228 28.61 -74.96 14.33
N GLY A 229 28.92 -75.65 13.23
CA GLY A 229 28.22 -76.85 12.76
C GLY A 229 26.96 -76.72 11.89
N GLY A 230 27.00 -77.31 10.68
CA GLY A 230 25.79 -77.67 9.92
C GLY A 230 25.95 -77.72 8.39
N ASP A 231 26.02 -78.93 7.83
CA ASP A 231 26.02 -79.20 6.38
C ASP A 231 24.58 -79.28 5.81
N ASP A 232 24.47 -79.61 4.52
CA ASP A 232 23.28 -80.03 3.75
C ASP A 232 22.32 -78.95 3.19
N GLY A 233 22.61 -78.56 1.95
CA GLY A 233 21.69 -78.86 0.83
C GLY A 233 20.32 -78.19 0.78
N GLY A 234 20.24 -76.98 0.20
CA GLY A 234 18.97 -76.31 -0.10
C GLY A 234 18.99 -75.46 -1.38
N SER A 235 18.63 -76.05 -2.52
CA SER A 235 18.44 -75.29 -3.77
C SER A 235 17.31 -74.28 -3.64
N SER A 236 17.59 -72.99 -3.89
CA SER A 236 16.57 -71.93 -3.92
C SER A 236 16.91 -70.87 -4.94
N THR A 237 15.94 -70.58 -5.81
CA THR A 237 16.09 -69.74 -7.01
C THR A 237 16.33 -68.27 -6.67
N SER A 238 17.53 -67.78 -7.01
CA SER A 238 17.89 -66.37 -6.92
C SER A 238 16.98 -65.52 -7.81
N THR A 239 16.04 -64.81 -7.19
CA THR A 239 15.24 -63.77 -7.85
C THR A 239 15.82 -62.42 -7.43
N GLN A 240 16.65 -61.82 -8.30
CA GLN A 240 17.25 -60.51 -8.05
C GLN A 240 16.18 -59.41 -8.04
N GLY A 241 15.58 -59.19 -6.88
CA GLY A 241 14.70 -58.05 -6.62
C GLY A 241 15.51 -56.76 -6.64
N MET A 242 15.44 -55.99 -7.73
CA MET A 242 16.02 -54.64 -7.79
C MET A 242 15.37 -53.77 -6.70
N THR A 243 16.10 -53.55 -5.60
CA THR A 243 15.73 -52.63 -4.53
C THR A 243 15.73 -51.21 -5.09
N LYS A 244 14.56 -50.76 -5.56
CA LYS A 244 14.34 -49.38 -5.97
C LYS A 244 14.55 -48.49 -4.74
N THR A 245 15.74 -47.90 -4.65
CA THR A 245 16.06 -46.80 -3.73
C THR A 245 15.02 -45.71 -3.94
N LYS A 246 14.06 -45.62 -3.03
CA LYS A 246 13.11 -44.51 -2.98
C LYS A 246 13.90 -43.26 -2.67
N THR A 247 14.21 -42.46 -3.68
CA THR A 247 14.72 -41.11 -3.50
C THR A 247 13.69 -40.33 -2.67
N LYS A 248 13.99 -40.15 -1.38
CA LYS A 248 13.15 -39.46 -0.40
C LYS A 248 13.05 -37.99 -0.86
N THR A 249 12.01 -37.69 -1.63
CA THR A 249 11.80 -36.35 -2.17
C THR A 249 11.61 -35.39 -1.00
N LYS A 250 12.60 -34.52 -0.74
CA LYS A 250 12.53 -33.51 0.32
C LYS A 250 11.18 -32.81 0.27
N ALA A 251 10.42 -32.89 1.36
CA ALA A 251 9.18 -32.17 1.48
C ALA A 251 9.47 -30.67 1.30
N LYS A 252 8.59 -29.97 0.59
CA LYS A 252 8.70 -28.52 0.39
C LYS A 252 7.51 -27.87 1.06
N LEU A 253 7.73 -26.74 1.72
CA LEU A 253 6.63 -25.97 2.30
C LEU A 253 5.59 -25.61 1.22
N LYS A 254 4.31 -25.84 1.51
CA LYS A 254 3.20 -25.56 0.60
C LYS A 254 2.80 -24.08 0.70
N GLN A 255 2.85 -23.36 -0.40
CA GLN A 255 2.45 -21.95 -0.43
C GLN A 255 0.93 -21.77 -0.46
N CYS A 256 0.45 -20.71 0.20
CA CYS A 256 -0.94 -20.26 0.11
C CYS A 256 -1.32 -19.93 -1.35
N MET A 257 -2.15 -20.75 -1.99
CA MET A 257 -2.56 -20.54 -3.39
C MET A 257 -3.19 -19.17 -3.66
N GLY A 258 -3.81 -18.55 -2.66
CA GLY A 258 -4.53 -17.27 -2.81
C GLY A 258 -3.62 -16.03 -2.79
N CYS A 259 -2.61 -15.99 -1.91
CA CYS A 259 -1.73 -14.81 -1.80
C CYS A 259 -0.30 -15.05 -2.28
N GLN A 260 0.15 -16.31 -2.29
CA GLN A 260 1.52 -16.76 -2.57
C GLN A 260 2.60 -16.17 -1.63
N MET A 261 2.19 -15.68 -0.46
CA MET A 261 3.08 -15.06 0.52
C MET A 261 3.50 -16.07 1.60
N TYR A 262 2.54 -16.63 2.34
CA TYR A 262 2.84 -17.59 3.41
C TYR A 262 3.08 -19.01 2.87
N CYS A 263 4.03 -19.68 3.52
CA CYS A 263 4.40 -21.08 3.35
C CYS A 263 3.89 -21.90 4.56
N TYR A 264 3.48 -23.15 4.36
CA TYR A 264 2.98 -24.03 5.43
C TYR A 264 3.63 -25.42 5.38
N PHE A 265 3.91 -25.95 6.56
CA PHE A 265 4.43 -27.31 6.74
C PHE A 265 3.34 -28.38 6.53
N SER A 266 2.14 -28.15 7.07
CA SER A 266 0.99 -29.05 6.96
C SER A 266 -0.30 -28.30 6.64
N GLU A 267 -1.32 -29.04 6.20
CA GLU A 267 -2.68 -28.52 5.98
C GLU A 267 -3.35 -28.06 7.29
N GLU A 268 -2.99 -28.70 8.41
CA GLU A 268 -3.36 -28.28 9.76
C GLU A 268 -2.76 -26.90 10.07
N CYS A 269 -1.45 -26.69 9.84
CA CYS A 269 -0.83 -25.37 10.01
C CYS A 269 -1.50 -24.30 9.14
N GLN A 270 -1.84 -24.64 7.89
CA GLN A 270 -2.57 -23.74 7.01
C GLN A 270 -3.96 -23.40 7.59
N THR A 271 -4.71 -24.40 8.06
CA THR A 271 -6.06 -24.23 8.61
C THR A 271 -6.05 -23.39 9.89
N THR A 272 -5.11 -23.66 10.79
CA THR A 272 -4.88 -22.91 12.03
C THR A 272 -4.56 -21.44 11.73
N HIS A 273 -3.64 -21.16 10.79
CA HIS A 273 -3.33 -19.78 10.38
C HIS A 273 -4.51 -19.10 9.69
N TRP A 274 -5.25 -19.84 8.85
CA TRP A 274 -6.39 -19.34 8.08
C TRP A 274 -7.55 -18.88 8.96
N ILE A 275 -7.84 -19.64 10.03
CA ILE A 275 -8.93 -19.38 10.97
C ILE A 275 -8.42 -18.49 12.12
N GLN A 276 -7.56 -19.01 12.99
CA GLN A 276 -7.22 -18.42 14.28
C GLN A 276 -6.30 -17.19 14.18
N GLN A 277 -5.47 -17.12 13.14
CA GLN A 277 -4.62 -15.93 12.88
C GLN A 277 -5.22 -15.02 11.81
N ASN A 278 -6.49 -15.20 11.45
CA ASN A 278 -7.25 -14.32 10.56
C ASN A 278 -6.64 -14.16 9.14
N HIS A 279 -5.76 -15.08 8.71
CA HIS A 279 -5.10 -14.98 7.41
C HIS A 279 -6.10 -14.97 6.24
N ARG A 280 -7.30 -15.55 6.40
CA ARG A 280 -8.39 -15.46 5.42
C ARG A 280 -8.67 -14.03 4.94
N ASN A 281 -8.72 -13.06 5.86
CA ASN A 281 -9.09 -11.68 5.53
C ASN A 281 -7.90 -10.91 4.92
N GLU A 282 -6.68 -11.16 5.41
CA GLU A 282 -5.46 -10.66 4.77
C GLU A 282 -5.32 -11.19 3.34
N CYS A 283 -5.50 -12.50 3.13
CA CYS A 283 -5.41 -13.15 1.83
C CYS A 283 -6.40 -12.54 0.82
N LYS A 284 -7.65 -12.30 1.25
CA LYS A 284 -8.67 -11.60 0.45
C LYS A 284 -8.22 -10.19 0.07
N MET A 285 -7.70 -9.40 1.01
CA MET A 285 -7.25 -8.04 0.68
C MET A 285 -6.03 -8.05 -0.25
N ILE A 286 -5.10 -8.99 -0.09
CA ILE A 286 -3.99 -9.19 -1.04
C ILE A 286 -4.52 -9.54 -2.44
N GLN A 287 -5.49 -10.45 -2.57
CA GLN A 287 -6.09 -10.79 -3.86
C GLN A 287 -6.77 -9.58 -4.52
N LEU A 288 -7.50 -8.76 -3.75
CA LEU A 288 -8.11 -7.51 -4.25
C LEU A 288 -7.03 -6.53 -4.74
N LEU A 289 -5.98 -6.32 -3.95
CA LEU A 289 -4.87 -5.43 -4.29
C LEU A 289 -4.03 -5.96 -5.48
N GLN A 290 -3.86 -7.27 -5.62
CA GLN A 290 -3.22 -7.88 -6.79
C GLN A 290 -4.08 -7.79 -8.06
N LYS A 291 -5.41 -7.96 -7.93
CA LYS A 291 -6.35 -7.93 -9.06
C LYS A 291 -6.66 -6.53 -9.57
N TYR A 292 -6.82 -5.55 -8.67
CA TYR A 292 -7.36 -4.23 -9.02
C TYR A 292 -6.37 -3.07 -8.79
N HIS A 293 -5.40 -3.17 -7.87
CA HIS A 293 -4.42 -2.10 -7.67
C HIS A 293 -3.14 -2.34 -8.48
N LYS A 294 -2.51 -3.52 -8.36
CA LYS A 294 -1.23 -3.86 -9.00
C LYS A 294 -1.16 -3.61 -10.53
N PRO A 295 -2.17 -3.94 -11.36
CA PRO A 295 -2.09 -3.67 -12.80
C PRO A 295 -2.19 -2.18 -13.14
N TYR A 296 -2.83 -1.37 -12.28
CA TYR A 296 -3.15 0.04 -12.57
C TYR A 296 -2.38 1.03 -11.68
N SER A 297 -1.58 0.59 -10.72
CA SER A 297 -0.90 1.48 -9.76
C SER A 297 -0.01 2.52 -10.44
N LYS A 298 0.71 2.13 -11.50
CA LYS A 298 1.47 3.05 -12.36
C LYS A 298 0.56 4.05 -13.09
N GLU A 299 -0.55 3.59 -13.65
CA GLU A 299 -1.54 4.46 -14.33
C GLU A 299 -2.17 5.45 -13.33
N ILE A 300 -2.58 4.99 -12.15
CA ILE A 300 -3.15 5.80 -11.07
C ILE A 300 -2.16 6.89 -10.63
N TYR A 301 -0.88 6.55 -10.50
CA TYR A 301 0.18 7.49 -10.18
C TYR A 301 0.45 8.49 -11.32
N GLN A 302 0.63 8.00 -12.56
CA GLN A 302 0.90 8.84 -13.74
C GLN A 302 -0.27 9.77 -14.08
N ASN A 303 -1.52 9.30 -14.03
CA ASN A 303 -2.70 10.13 -14.25
C ASN A 303 -2.81 11.25 -13.21
N GLN A 304 -2.39 11.02 -11.95
CA GLN A 304 -2.34 12.10 -10.96
C GLN A 304 -1.31 13.17 -11.35
N ILE A 305 -0.11 12.77 -11.80
CA ILE A 305 0.93 13.70 -12.29
C ILE A 305 0.42 14.48 -13.51
N ILE A 306 -0.13 13.80 -14.52
CA ILE A 306 -0.62 14.41 -15.77
C ILE A 306 -1.74 15.41 -15.50
N ASN A 307 -2.74 15.05 -14.69
CA ASN A 307 -3.87 15.93 -14.35
C ASN A 307 -3.45 17.22 -13.62
N ILE A 308 -2.24 17.27 -13.06
CA ILE A 308 -1.68 18.48 -12.47
C ILE A 308 -0.92 19.27 -13.54
N ILE A 309 -0.03 18.62 -14.30
CA ILE A 309 0.79 19.30 -15.33
C ILE A 309 -0.11 19.94 -16.39
N ALA A 310 -1.26 19.34 -16.71
CA ALA A 310 -2.26 19.85 -17.65
C ALA A 310 -3.07 21.09 -17.16
N ALA A 311 -2.68 21.73 -16.05
CA ALA A 311 -3.29 22.99 -15.62
C ALA A 311 -3.11 24.08 -16.70
N PRO A 312 -4.16 24.90 -16.98
CA PRO A 312 -4.27 25.62 -18.26
C PRO A 312 -3.25 26.76 -18.41
N THR A 313 -2.29 26.57 -19.32
CA THR A 313 -1.34 27.59 -19.78
C THR A 313 -1.85 28.33 -21.02
N SER A 314 -2.47 29.49 -20.78
CA SER A 314 -2.78 30.55 -21.77
C SER A 314 -3.77 30.24 -22.90
N SER A 315 -4.40 31.30 -23.42
CA SER A 315 -5.65 31.28 -24.20
C SER A 315 -5.53 30.81 -25.66
N ILE A 316 -4.33 30.51 -26.17
CA ILE A 316 -4.08 30.36 -27.62
C ILE A 316 -4.08 28.89 -28.10
N GLN A 317 -3.96 27.91 -27.21
CA GLN A 317 -4.04 26.47 -27.58
C GLN A 317 -5.45 25.86 -27.48
N GLN A 318 -6.48 26.64 -27.08
CA GLN A 318 -7.77 26.12 -26.62
C GLN A 318 -8.45 25.10 -27.55
N GLN A 319 -8.39 25.22 -28.88
CA GLN A 319 -9.19 24.38 -29.78
C GLN A 319 -8.59 22.98 -30.01
N GLN A 320 -7.27 22.88 -30.26
CA GLN A 320 -6.58 21.59 -30.30
C GLN A 320 -6.55 20.94 -28.91
N GLN A 321 -6.35 21.77 -27.87
CA GLN A 321 -6.39 21.32 -26.49
C GLN A 321 -7.80 20.82 -26.09
N GLN A 322 -8.90 21.36 -26.61
CA GLN A 322 -10.26 20.85 -26.37
C GLN A 322 -10.45 19.42 -26.90
N GLN A 323 -9.99 19.13 -28.13
CA GLN A 323 -10.06 17.76 -28.68
C GLN A 323 -9.17 16.79 -27.91
N GLN A 324 -7.98 17.23 -27.52
CA GLN A 324 -7.05 16.42 -26.72
C GLN A 324 -7.60 16.17 -25.30
N GLN A 325 -8.14 17.20 -24.65
CA GLN A 325 -8.87 17.11 -23.38
C GLN A 325 -10.12 16.22 -23.46
N HIS A 326 -10.76 16.05 -24.61
CA HIS A 326 -11.89 15.12 -24.75
C HIS A 326 -11.40 13.67 -24.66
N ARG A 327 -10.35 13.33 -25.43
CA ARG A 327 -9.71 12.01 -25.38
C ARG A 327 -9.11 11.71 -24.01
N GLU A 328 -8.50 12.71 -23.38
CA GLU A 328 -7.97 12.62 -22.01
C GLU A 328 -9.09 12.46 -20.98
N ARG A 329 -10.22 13.18 -21.10
CA ARG A 329 -11.40 13.00 -20.24
C ARG A 329 -11.96 11.58 -20.32
N GLU A 330 -12.18 11.04 -21.52
CA GLU A 330 -12.64 9.65 -21.68
C GLU A 330 -11.68 8.63 -21.04
N HIS A 331 -10.37 8.88 -21.08
CA HIS A 331 -9.37 8.04 -20.43
C HIS A 331 -9.37 8.21 -18.90
N VAL A 332 -9.51 9.45 -18.41
CA VAL A 332 -9.63 9.78 -16.99
C VAL A 332 -10.91 9.18 -16.40
N ASP A 333 -12.04 9.22 -17.10
CA ASP A 333 -13.31 8.67 -16.62
C ASP A 333 -13.27 7.13 -16.50
N LYS A 334 -12.64 6.44 -17.46
CA LYS A 334 -12.36 4.99 -17.37
C LYS A 334 -11.49 4.65 -16.16
N ASN A 335 -10.47 5.46 -15.86
CA ASN A 335 -9.56 5.23 -14.73
C ASN A 335 -10.17 5.66 -13.38
N ASN A 336 -11.01 6.68 -13.36
CA ASN A 336 -11.77 7.09 -12.18
C ASN A 336 -12.78 5.99 -11.81
N ASN A 337 -13.46 5.38 -12.79
CA ASN A 337 -14.33 4.23 -12.60
C ASN A 337 -13.55 3.02 -12.01
N ARG A 338 -12.37 2.68 -12.55
CA ARG A 338 -11.51 1.62 -11.98
C ARG A 338 -11.10 1.89 -10.52
N LEU A 339 -10.69 3.11 -10.20
CA LEU A 339 -10.32 3.50 -8.85
C LEU A 339 -11.53 3.50 -7.91
N GLN A 340 -12.71 3.87 -8.40
CA GLN A 340 -13.97 3.78 -7.66
C GLN A 340 -14.33 2.32 -7.36
N ILE A 341 -14.23 1.41 -8.35
CA ILE A 341 -14.42 -0.04 -8.14
C ILE A 341 -13.44 -0.58 -7.09
N LEU A 342 -12.16 -0.17 -7.12
CA LEU A 342 -11.19 -0.57 -6.10
C LEU A 342 -11.61 -0.08 -4.71
N ARG A 343 -12.03 1.18 -4.57
CA ARG A 343 -12.56 1.72 -3.31
C ARG A 343 -13.80 0.98 -2.84
N ASP A 344 -14.76 0.69 -3.71
CA ASP A 344 -15.98 -0.06 -3.39
C ASP A 344 -15.63 -1.46 -2.86
N LYS A 345 -14.69 -2.16 -3.52
CA LYS A 345 -14.22 -3.48 -3.11
C LYS A 345 -13.40 -3.48 -1.81
N LEU A 346 -12.74 -2.37 -1.49
CA LEU A 346 -12.03 -2.15 -0.22
C LEU A 346 -12.93 -1.54 0.88
N GLY A 347 -14.21 -1.26 0.60
CA GLY A 347 -15.13 -0.64 1.55
C GLY A 347 -14.85 0.84 1.86
N LEU A 348 -14.07 1.53 1.02
CA LEU A 348 -13.66 2.94 1.20
C LEU A 348 -14.77 3.95 0.83
N ASN A 349 -15.83 3.51 0.14
CA ASN A 349 -16.92 4.34 -0.40
C ASN A 349 -18.26 4.16 0.33
N ARG A 350 -18.28 3.80 1.62
CA ARG A 350 -19.55 3.74 2.35
C ARG A 350 -20.23 5.12 2.38
N PRO A 351 -21.57 5.19 2.20
CA PRO A 351 -22.32 6.43 2.37
C PRO A 351 -22.07 7.07 3.73
N LYS A 352 -22.12 8.41 3.81
CA LYS A 352 -21.90 9.13 5.08
C LYS A 352 -22.85 8.67 6.20
N ILE A 353 -24.08 8.30 5.85
CA ILE A 353 -25.11 7.84 6.81
C ILE A 353 -24.70 6.55 7.55
N ASP A 354 -23.96 5.63 6.91
CA ASP A 354 -23.35 4.44 7.56
C ASP A 354 -22.40 4.82 8.71
N TYR A 355 -21.90 6.06 8.72
CA TYR A 355 -20.99 6.59 9.73
C TYR A 355 -21.65 7.62 10.66
N GLU A 356 -22.85 8.12 10.37
CA GLU A 356 -23.47 9.20 11.16
C GLU A 356 -23.85 8.75 12.56
N GLU A 357 -24.33 7.52 12.73
CA GLU A 357 -24.58 6.92 14.04
C GLU A 357 -23.29 6.78 14.87
N LEU A 358 -22.20 6.33 14.24
CA LEU A 358 -20.87 6.24 14.87
C LEU A 358 -20.29 7.60 15.24
N VAL A 359 -20.45 8.61 14.36
CA VAL A 359 -20.02 9.98 14.63
C VAL A 359 -20.83 10.59 15.77
N LEU A 360 -22.14 10.33 15.85
CA LEU A 360 -22.98 10.71 16.99
C LEU A 360 -22.51 10.04 18.28
N LEU A 361 -22.34 8.71 18.29
CA LEU A 361 -21.82 7.91 19.42
C LEU A 361 -20.44 8.37 19.92
N LEU A 362 -19.59 8.87 19.03
CA LEU A 362 -18.27 9.41 19.36
C LEU A 362 -18.27 10.92 19.67
N SER A 363 -19.37 11.62 19.39
CA SER A 363 -19.52 13.06 19.66
C SER A 363 -20.31 13.35 20.93
N THR A 364 -21.14 12.43 21.39
CA THR A 364 -21.85 12.51 22.68
C THR A 364 -20.92 12.14 23.86
N ASP A 365 -19.78 12.81 23.95
CA ASP A 365 -19.03 12.96 25.22
C ASP A 365 -19.82 13.94 26.12
N ASN A 366 -20.97 13.50 26.64
CA ASN A 366 -21.66 14.20 27.72
C ASN A 366 -20.98 13.75 29.03
N ASP A 367 -20.23 14.64 29.67
CA ASP A 367 -19.31 14.36 30.81
C ASP A 367 -19.99 13.92 32.12
N ASN A 368 -21.22 13.39 32.06
CA ASN A 368 -21.97 12.97 33.24
C ASN A 368 -21.43 11.61 33.75
N HIS A 369 -20.61 11.68 34.80
CA HIS A 369 -19.66 10.67 35.25
C HIS A 369 -20.22 9.31 35.74
N ASN A 370 -21.54 9.08 35.65
CA ASN A 370 -22.18 7.87 36.15
C ASN A 370 -22.07 6.70 35.14
N ASN A 371 -20.91 6.07 35.22
CA ASN A 371 -20.64 4.63 35.17
C ASN A 371 -21.70 3.69 34.52
N ASP A 372 -21.20 2.86 33.59
CA ASP A 372 -21.66 1.52 33.13
C ASP A 372 -21.84 1.38 31.60
N ASN A 373 -22.00 2.48 30.86
CA ASN A 373 -22.29 2.42 29.41
C ASN A 373 -21.06 2.27 28.49
N SER A 374 -19.91 1.83 29.02
CA SER A 374 -18.65 1.71 28.25
C SER A 374 -18.61 0.49 27.33
N ASP A 375 -19.33 -0.59 27.67
CA ASP A 375 -19.28 -1.86 26.95
C ASP A 375 -20.19 -1.91 25.69
N ARG A 376 -21.20 -1.03 25.63
CA ARG A 376 -22.07 -0.92 24.44
C ARG A 376 -21.35 -0.41 23.18
N ARG A 377 -20.17 0.22 23.31
CA ARG A 377 -19.38 0.68 22.14
C ARG A 377 -18.80 -0.49 21.31
N ARG A 378 -18.80 -1.71 21.84
CA ARG A 378 -18.29 -2.93 21.16
C ARG A 378 -19.36 -3.72 20.40
N HIS A 379 -20.58 -3.19 20.26
CA HIS A 379 -21.72 -3.92 19.70
C HIS A 379 -22.08 -3.58 18.24
N TYR A 380 -21.42 -2.59 17.62
CA TYR A 380 -21.83 -2.04 16.30
C TYR A 380 -21.42 -2.92 15.11
N LEU A 381 -21.55 -4.24 15.25
CA LEU A 381 -20.55 -5.15 14.72
C LEU A 381 -20.98 -6.50 14.20
N VAL A 382 -20.89 -6.60 12.88
CA VAL A 382 -21.29 -7.78 12.12
C VAL A 382 -20.23 -8.04 11.05
N ALA A 383 -19.58 -9.20 11.15
CA ALA A 383 -18.77 -9.74 10.08
C ALA A 383 -19.70 -10.30 8.97
N ARG A 384 -19.41 -10.01 7.71
CA ARG A 384 -20.16 -10.54 6.57
C ARG A 384 -19.55 -11.86 6.09
N GLN A 385 -20.38 -12.75 5.56
CA GLN A 385 -19.95 -14.04 5.00
C GLN A 385 -18.93 -13.87 3.85
N ASP A 386 -18.99 -12.75 3.12
CA ASP A 386 -18.04 -12.37 2.06
C ASP A 386 -16.64 -11.99 2.59
N GLY A 387 -16.44 -11.79 3.90
CA GLY A 387 -15.18 -11.37 4.53
C GLY A 387 -14.95 -9.86 4.57
N THR A 388 -16.00 -9.06 4.35
CA THR A 388 -16.01 -7.64 4.71
C THR A 388 -16.64 -7.45 6.09
N VAL A 389 -16.47 -6.27 6.69
CA VAL A 389 -16.88 -5.98 8.07
C VAL A 389 -17.70 -4.68 8.10
N HIS A 390 -18.74 -4.61 8.94
CA HIS A 390 -19.34 -3.34 9.34
C HIS A 390 -18.45 -2.66 10.37
N ILE A 391 -18.16 -1.37 10.19
CA ILE A 391 -17.51 -0.55 11.23
C ILE A 391 -18.60 -0.25 12.27
N GLY A 392 -18.32 -0.28 13.59
CA GLY A 392 -16.99 -0.11 14.20
C GLY A 392 -16.42 -1.23 15.06
N SER A 393 -15.36 -1.90 14.55
CA SER A 393 -14.62 -3.05 15.15
C SER A 393 -13.17 -3.08 14.75
N THR A 394 -12.39 -3.61 15.68
CA THR A 394 -11.68 -4.89 15.45
C THR A 394 -12.43 -6.00 16.20
N PRO A 395 -12.62 -7.21 15.64
CA PRO A 395 -13.35 -8.28 16.32
C PRO A 395 -12.63 -8.69 17.61
N ASN A 396 -13.42 -8.93 18.67
CA ASN A 396 -12.97 -9.52 19.93
C ASN A 396 -13.54 -10.95 20.08
N VAL A 397 -13.26 -11.81 19.09
CA VAL A 397 -12.96 -13.23 19.28
C VAL A 397 -11.91 -13.57 18.21
N ILE A 398 -10.90 -14.34 18.61
CA ILE A 398 -9.78 -14.81 17.77
C ILE A 398 -10.23 -16.02 16.95
#